data_AF-J2USR7-F1
#
_entry.id   AF-J2USR7-F1
#
_cell.length_a   1.000
_cell.length_b   1.000
_cell.length_c   1.000
_cell.angle_alpha   90.00
_cell.angle_beta   90.00
_cell.angle_gamma   90.00
#
_symmetry.space_group_name_H-M   'P 1'
#
loop_
_entity.id
_entity.type
_entity.pdbx_description
1 polymer ?
#
loop_
_entity_poly.entity_id
_entity_poly.type
_entity_poly.pdbx_seq_one_letter_code
_entity_poly.pdbx_strand_id
1 'polypeptide(L)'
;MERFYSQSTGCIYLSGLHAKMPNDAVPITQQRFLAVIGDPKPGKDRSHDVDGLPILIDSTPATEFELIASARRWRDEQLMATQWLVDRDRDEEAASVPLTLTTDDFHDLLNYRQELRDWPITSGFPKETSRPLAPDWLAQTLSGA
;
A
#
# COMPACT_ATOMS: atom_id res chain seq x y z
N MET A 1 10.13 -31.72 -18.88
CA MET A 1 10.21 -30.36 -19.45
C MET A 1 11.16 -29.55 -18.58
N GLU A 2 12.29 -29.15 -19.11
CA GLU A 2 13.31 -28.41 -18.37
C GLU A 2 12.92 -26.95 -18.16
N ARG A 3 13.33 -26.38 -17.02
CA ARG A 3 13.05 -25.00 -16.64
C ARG A 3 14.34 -24.22 -16.55
N PHE A 4 14.29 -23.00 -17.03
CA PHE A 4 15.37 -22.02 -16.98
C PHE A 4 14.84 -20.78 -16.28
N TYR A 5 15.72 -20.07 -15.61
CA TYR A 5 15.42 -18.81 -14.96
C TYR A 5 16.33 -17.73 -15.54
N SER A 6 15.77 -16.59 -15.89
CA SER A 6 16.55 -15.41 -16.31
C SER A 6 16.48 -14.37 -15.21
N GLN A 7 17.64 -13.97 -14.71
CA GLN A 7 17.77 -12.90 -13.72
C GLN A 7 17.30 -11.55 -14.26
N SER A 8 17.63 -11.24 -15.52
CA SER A 8 17.27 -9.95 -16.14
C SER A 8 15.77 -9.77 -16.30
N THR A 9 15.02 -10.84 -16.57
CA THR A 9 13.55 -10.76 -16.69
C THR A 9 12.83 -11.22 -15.43
N GLY A 10 13.53 -11.80 -14.46
CA GLY A 10 12.95 -12.38 -13.24
C GLY A 10 11.95 -13.52 -13.48
N CYS A 11 12.01 -14.19 -14.63
CA CYS A 11 10.97 -15.11 -15.09
C CYS A 11 11.49 -16.52 -15.40
N ILE A 12 10.56 -17.48 -15.45
CA ILE A 12 10.82 -18.88 -15.81
C ILE A 12 10.54 -19.11 -17.28
N TYR A 13 11.48 -19.75 -17.95
CA TYR A 13 11.38 -20.20 -19.33
C TYR A 13 11.37 -21.73 -19.37
N LEU A 14 10.49 -22.28 -20.17
CA LEU A 14 10.34 -23.73 -20.34
C LEU A 14 10.86 -24.15 -21.71
N SER A 15 11.75 -25.14 -21.72
CA SER A 15 12.25 -25.74 -22.96
C SER A 15 11.09 -26.33 -23.77
N GLY A 16 11.05 -26.01 -25.07
CA GLY A 16 9.99 -26.41 -26.00
C GLY A 16 8.70 -25.58 -25.95
N LEU A 17 8.48 -24.75 -24.92
CA LEU A 17 7.34 -23.82 -24.87
C LEU A 17 7.74 -22.42 -25.35
N HIS A 18 8.93 -21.94 -24.95
CA HIS A 18 9.41 -20.61 -25.32
C HIS A 18 10.34 -20.70 -26.54
N ALA A 19 9.99 -20.01 -27.62
CA ALA A 19 10.75 -20.01 -28.88
C ALA A 19 12.10 -19.25 -28.79
N LYS A 20 12.21 -18.29 -27.86
CA LYS A 20 13.44 -17.59 -27.53
C LYS A 20 13.61 -17.57 -26.02
N MET A 21 14.83 -17.82 -25.56
CA MET A 21 15.24 -17.65 -24.17
C MET A 21 16.23 -16.49 -24.07
N PRO A 22 16.20 -15.71 -22.99
CA PRO A 22 17.25 -14.74 -22.69
C PRO A 22 18.63 -15.41 -22.63
N ASN A 23 19.68 -14.65 -22.96
CA ASN A 23 21.05 -15.16 -22.94
C ASN A 23 21.56 -15.50 -21.53
N ASP A 24 20.95 -14.89 -20.50
CA ASP A 24 21.24 -15.13 -19.09
C ASP A 24 20.32 -16.20 -18.47
N ALA A 25 19.56 -16.93 -19.28
CA ALA A 25 18.69 -17.99 -18.80
C ALA A 25 19.51 -19.20 -18.35
N VAL A 26 19.50 -19.48 -17.04
CA VAL A 26 20.24 -20.57 -16.40
C VAL A 26 19.29 -21.68 -15.93
N PRO A 27 19.68 -22.98 -15.97
CA PRO A 27 18.82 -24.07 -15.51
C PRO A 27 18.43 -23.90 -14.03
N ILE A 28 17.16 -24.10 -13.70
CA ILE A 28 16.66 -24.07 -12.31
C ILE A 28 16.05 -25.41 -11.92
N THR A 29 16.42 -25.90 -10.74
CA THR A 29 15.88 -27.16 -10.21
C THR A 29 14.41 -26.99 -9.81
N GLN A 30 13.64 -28.08 -9.89
CA GLN A 30 12.24 -28.05 -9.44
C GLN A 30 12.10 -27.68 -7.96
N GLN A 31 13.02 -28.16 -7.11
CA GLN A 31 13.03 -27.82 -5.69
C GLN A 31 13.21 -26.31 -5.47
N ARG A 32 14.15 -25.68 -6.19
CA ARG A 32 14.41 -24.24 -6.08
C ARG A 32 13.26 -23.42 -6.65
N PHE A 33 12.70 -23.83 -7.78
CA PHE A 33 11.50 -23.23 -8.35
C PHE A 33 10.34 -23.24 -7.36
N LEU A 34 10.04 -24.39 -6.74
CA LEU A 34 8.96 -24.48 -5.74
C LEU A 34 9.27 -23.61 -4.53
N ALA A 35 10.46 -23.73 -3.93
CA ALA A 35 10.80 -23.02 -2.70
C ALA A 35 10.85 -21.49 -2.83
N VAL A 36 11.13 -20.95 -4.02
CA VAL A 36 11.34 -19.51 -4.22
C VAL A 36 10.22 -18.88 -5.05
N ILE A 37 9.67 -19.58 -6.05
CA ILE A 37 8.71 -19.01 -6.99
C ILE A 37 7.31 -19.59 -6.78
N GLY A 38 7.16 -20.92 -6.76
CA GLY A 38 5.86 -21.59 -6.68
C GLY A 38 5.19 -21.51 -5.31
N ASP A 39 5.97 -21.55 -4.24
CA ASP A 39 5.54 -21.53 -2.84
C ASP A 39 6.57 -20.76 -1.98
N PRO A 40 6.70 -19.43 -2.19
CA PRO A 40 7.65 -18.63 -1.45
C PRO A 40 7.25 -18.56 0.03
N LYS A 41 8.25 -18.65 0.93
CA LYS A 41 8.00 -18.38 2.35
C LYS A 41 7.47 -16.95 2.54
N PRO A 42 6.39 -16.74 3.32
CA PRO A 42 5.88 -15.41 3.62
C PRO A 42 6.94 -14.51 4.29
N GLY A 43 6.91 -13.21 4.00
CA GLY A 43 7.82 -12.22 4.59
C GLY A 43 9.26 -12.29 4.07
N LYS A 44 9.46 -12.88 2.89
CA LYS A 44 10.75 -12.92 2.19
C LYS A 44 10.61 -12.25 0.83
N ASP A 45 11.65 -11.53 0.42
CA ASP A 45 11.75 -10.96 -0.92
C ASP A 45 12.54 -11.90 -1.84
N ARG A 46 12.16 -11.91 -3.12
CA ARG A 46 12.93 -12.64 -4.14
C ARG A 46 14.13 -11.79 -4.56
N SER A 47 15.30 -12.40 -4.54
CA SER A 47 16.55 -11.83 -5.04
C SER A 47 17.31 -12.89 -5.84
N HIS A 48 18.59 -12.64 -6.13
CA HIS A 48 19.44 -13.48 -6.96
C HIS A 48 20.74 -13.79 -6.23
N ASP A 49 21.22 -15.02 -6.37
CA ASP A 49 22.59 -15.36 -5.97
C ASP A 49 23.61 -14.96 -7.04
N VAL A 50 24.88 -15.31 -6.80
CA VAL A 50 26.00 -15.03 -7.70
C VAL A 50 25.89 -15.76 -9.06
N ASP A 51 25.10 -16.82 -9.12
CA ASP A 51 24.87 -17.62 -10.34
C ASP A 51 23.63 -17.14 -11.12
N GLY A 52 22.98 -16.06 -10.66
CA GLY A 52 21.78 -15.50 -11.28
C GLY A 52 20.50 -16.30 -11.00
N LEU A 53 20.54 -17.25 -10.07
CA LEU A 53 19.38 -18.06 -9.71
C LEU A 53 18.58 -17.41 -8.56
N PRO A 54 17.26 -17.64 -8.49
CA PRO A 54 16.42 -16.93 -7.56
C PRO A 54 16.63 -17.47 -6.13
N ILE A 55 16.74 -16.58 -5.15
CA ILE A 55 16.79 -16.88 -3.72
C ILE A 55 15.71 -16.09 -2.97
N LEU A 56 15.35 -16.56 -1.79
CA LEU A 56 14.57 -15.78 -0.83
C LEU A 56 15.51 -15.14 0.18
N ILE A 57 15.43 -13.83 0.32
CA ILE A 57 16.13 -13.05 1.35
C ILE A 57 15.12 -12.49 2.33
N ASP A 58 15.57 -12.16 3.54
CA ASP A 58 14.74 -11.39 4.48
C ASP A 58 14.28 -10.10 3.81
N SER A 59 12.96 -9.85 3.83
CA SER A 59 12.43 -8.59 3.34
C SER A 59 13.08 -7.47 4.11
N THR A 60 13.67 -6.51 3.40
CA THR A 60 14.31 -5.38 4.07
C THR A 60 13.19 -4.51 4.64
N PRO A 61 13.21 -4.18 5.94
CA PRO A 61 12.22 -3.27 6.48
C PRO A 61 12.28 -1.95 5.71
N ALA A 62 11.11 -1.36 5.46
CA ALA A 62 11.03 -0.06 4.81
C ALA A 62 11.93 0.93 5.55
N THR A 63 12.66 1.72 4.77
CA THR A 63 13.50 2.79 5.32
C THR A 63 12.63 3.83 6.02
N GLU A 64 13.21 4.57 6.96
CA GLU A 64 12.51 5.67 7.65
C GLU A 64 11.91 6.66 6.65
N PHE A 65 12.63 6.96 5.56
CA PHE A 65 12.14 7.83 4.49
C PHE A 65 10.89 7.29 3.80
N GLU A 66 10.86 5.99 3.48
CA GLU A 66 9.70 5.32 2.88
C GLU A 66 8.50 5.28 3.84
N LEU A 67 8.74 5.03 5.13
CA LEU A 67 7.71 5.06 6.16
C LEU A 67 7.10 6.47 6.27
N ILE A 68 7.93 7.51 6.33
CA ILE A 68 7.48 8.92 6.35
C ILE A 68 6.69 9.27 5.09
N ALA A 69 7.17 8.88 3.91
CA ALA A 69 6.49 9.15 2.64
C ALA A 69 5.14 8.43 2.56
N SER A 70 5.08 7.16 2.98
CA SER A 70 3.85 6.37 3.05
C SER A 70 2.84 6.99 4.03
N ALA A 71 3.29 7.38 5.22
CA ALA A 71 2.44 8.02 6.23
C ALA A 71 1.85 9.35 5.74
N ARG A 72 2.66 10.20 5.08
CA ARG A 72 2.15 11.46 4.48
C ARG A 72 1.14 11.19 3.38
N ARG A 73 1.41 10.22 2.50
CA ARG A 73 0.46 9.82 1.45
C ARG A 73 -0.87 9.38 2.04
N TRP A 74 -0.84 8.50 3.06
CA TRP A 74 -2.06 8.05 3.73
C TRP A 74 -2.84 9.22 4.35
N ARG A 75 -2.17 10.14 5.04
CA ARG A 75 -2.80 11.35 5.60
C ARG A 75 -3.50 12.17 4.51
N ASP A 76 -2.81 12.39 3.40
CA ASP A 76 -3.34 13.18 2.28
C ASP A 76 -4.55 12.49 1.64
N GLU A 77 -4.53 11.16 1.51
CA GLU A 77 -5.66 10.36 1.06
C GLU A 77 -6.88 10.50 1.99
N GLN A 78 -6.69 10.45 3.32
CA GLN A 78 -7.81 10.65 4.27
C GLN A 78 -8.39 12.07 4.20
N LEU A 79 -7.53 13.09 4.06
CA LEU A 79 -7.96 14.47 3.90
C LEU A 79 -8.71 14.67 2.58
N MET A 80 -8.26 14.05 1.49
CA MET A 80 -8.94 14.13 0.20
C MET A 80 -10.29 13.39 0.21
N ALA A 81 -10.33 12.17 0.77
CA ALA A 81 -11.54 11.35 0.83
C ALA A 81 -12.69 12.03 1.59
N THR A 82 -12.36 12.92 2.53
CA THR A 82 -13.33 13.62 3.37
C THR A 82 -13.56 15.08 2.97
N GLN A 83 -12.86 15.59 1.95
CA GLN A 83 -12.95 16.99 1.53
C GLN A 83 -14.35 17.37 1.05
N TRP A 84 -15.00 16.49 0.28
CA TRP A 84 -16.33 16.75 -0.27
C TRP A 84 -17.40 16.94 0.80
N LEU A 85 -17.27 16.32 1.98
CA LEU A 85 -18.20 16.50 3.10
C LEU A 85 -18.13 17.93 3.64
N VAL A 86 -16.92 18.49 3.73
CA VAL A 86 -16.71 19.88 4.18
C VAL A 86 -17.26 20.87 3.15
N ASP A 87 -17.01 20.62 1.87
CA ASP A 87 -17.54 21.48 0.82
C ASP A 87 -19.07 21.41 0.75
N ARG A 88 -19.66 20.22 0.91
CA ARG A 88 -21.10 20.02 0.95
C ARG A 88 -21.77 20.75 2.11
N ASP A 89 -21.23 20.61 3.32
CA ASP A 89 -21.79 21.26 4.52
C ASP A 89 -21.81 22.79 4.34
N ARG A 90 -20.70 23.37 3.86
CA ARG A 90 -20.62 24.80 3.51
C ARG A 90 -21.65 25.21 2.46
N ASP A 91 -21.82 24.41 1.43
CA ASP A 91 -22.76 24.69 0.34
C ASP A 91 -24.23 24.61 0.83
N GLU A 92 -24.54 23.65 1.71
CA GLU A 92 -25.87 23.48 2.31
C GLU A 92 -26.21 24.63 3.28
N GLU A 93 -25.24 25.06 4.11
CA GLU A 93 -25.38 26.24 4.96
C GLU A 93 -25.62 27.51 4.13
N ALA A 94 -24.80 27.74 3.09
CA ALA A 94 -24.91 28.91 2.22
C ALA A 94 -26.24 28.96 1.46
N ALA A 95 -26.77 27.79 1.09
CA ALA A 95 -28.09 27.66 0.45
C ALA A 95 -29.26 27.69 1.45
N SER A 96 -28.99 27.66 2.76
CA SER A 96 -30.00 27.56 3.82
C SER A 96 -30.93 26.36 3.65
N VAL A 97 -30.37 25.21 3.23
CA VAL A 97 -31.09 23.93 3.09
C VAL A 97 -30.76 23.02 4.27
N PRO A 98 -31.56 21.95 4.51
CA PRO A 98 -31.23 20.97 5.54
C PRO A 98 -29.86 20.33 5.31
N LEU A 99 -29.06 20.25 6.38
CA LEU A 99 -27.72 19.65 6.34
C LEU A 99 -27.80 18.13 6.23
N THR A 100 -26.88 17.55 5.45
CA THR A 100 -26.70 16.10 5.31
C THR A 100 -26.10 15.50 6.58
N LEU A 101 -25.15 16.20 7.21
CA LEU A 101 -24.54 15.81 8.48
C LEU A 101 -25.22 16.52 9.64
N THR A 102 -25.23 15.88 10.81
CA THR A 102 -25.57 16.58 12.05
C THR A 102 -24.45 17.53 12.44
N THR A 103 -24.76 18.56 13.24
CA THR A 103 -23.73 19.48 13.75
C THR A 103 -22.63 18.76 14.52
N ASP A 104 -22.98 17.73 15.29
CA ASP A 104 -22.01 16.94 16.06
C ASP A 104 -21.12 16.11 15.13
N ASP A 105 -21.69 15.44 14.11
CA ASP A 105 -20.90 14.70 13.11
C ASP A 105 -19.97 15.64 12.34
N PHE A 106 -20.43 16.84 11.99
CA PHE A 106 -19.60 17.82 11.30
C PHE A 106 -18.44 18.31 12.18
N HIS A 107 -18.68 18.56 13.46
CA HIS A 107 -17.61 18.90 14.40
C HIS A 107 -16.59 17.77 14.56
N ASP A 108 -17.05 16.51 14.69
CA ASP A 108 -16.17 15.34 14.75
C ASP A 108 -15.33 15.19 13.49
N LEU A 109 -15.92 15.46 12.31
CA LEU A 109 -15.20 15.49 11.04
C LEU A 109 -14.07 16.54 11.05
N LEU A 110 -14.36 17.76 11.50
CA LEU A 110 -13.37 18.84 11.56
C LEU A 110 -12.24 18.52 12.54
N ASN A 111 -12.57 17.95 13.71
CA ASN A 111 -11.59 17.50 14.69
C ASN A 111 -10.68 16.42 14.11
N TYR A 112 -11.25 15.37 13.52
CA TYR A 112 -10.49 14.30 12.87
C TYR A 112 -9.56 14.84 11.78
N ARG A 113 -10.06 15.75 10.92
CA ARG A 113 -9.24 16.38 9.88
C ARG A 113 -8.13 17.25 10.45
N GLN A 114 -8.33 17.89 11.60
CA GLN A 114 -7.29 18.64 12.28
C GLN A 114 -6.22 17.71 12.85
N GLU A 115 -6.62 16.64 13.53
CA GLU A 115 -5.69 15.61 14.02
C GLU A 115 -4.83 15.02 12.89
N LEU A 116 -5.41 14.78 11.70
CA LEU A 116 -4.65 14.36 10.52
C LEU A 116 -3.58 15.37 10.10
N ARG A 117 -3.89 16.68 10.13
CA ARG A 117 -2.92 17.73 9.78
C ARG A 117 -1.80 17.84 10.80
N ASP A 118 -2.11 17.65 12.07
CA ASP A 118 -1.17 17.73 13.18
C ASP A 118 -0.38 16.43 13.38
N TRP A 119 -0.85 15.30 12.84
CA TRP A 119 -0.20 14.01 13.03
C TRP A 119 1.32 14.00 12.72
N PRO A 120 1.82 14.63 11.62
CA PRO A 120 3.25 14.67 11.32
C PRO A 120 4.13 15.42 12.33
N ILE A 121 3.56 16.25 13.20
CA ILE A 121 4.29 16.94 14.28
C ILE A 121 4.20 16.20 15.63
N THR A 122 3.41 15.13 15.71
CA THR A 122 3.31 14.30 16.92
C THR A 122 4.52 13.37 17.05
N SER A 123 4.83 12.95 18.29
CA SER A 123 5.91 12.00 18.57
C SER A 123 5.64 10.57 18.07
N GLY A 124 4.41 10.27 17.64
CA GLY A 124 4.02 8.95 17.14
C GLY A 124 4.33 8.75 15.65
N PHE A 125 4.43 9.82 14.89
CA PHE A 125 4.69 9.77 13.45
C PHE A 125 6.04 9.12 13.13
N PRO A 126 6.16 8.27 12.09
CA PRO A 126 5.15 7.86 11.10
C PRO A 126 4.38 6.56 11.43
N LYS A 127 4.38 6.11 12.69
CA LYS A 127 3.86 4.78 13.06
C LYS A 127 2.37 4.66 12.81
N GLU A 128 1.95 3.56 12.19
CA GLU A 128 0.53 3.29 11.90
C GLU A 128 -0.34 3.29 13.16
N THR A 129 0.18 2.79 14.28
CA THR A 129 -0.52 2.75 15.57
C THR A 129 -0.80 4.13 16.17
N SER A 130 -0.19 5.18 15.62
CA SER A 130 -0.42 6.56 16.05
C SER A 130 -1.33 7.35 15.12
N ARG A 131 -1.86 6.71 14.06
CA ARG A 131 -2.79 7.36 13.13
C ARG A 131 -4.03 7.86 13.87
N PRO A 132 -4.52 9.07 13.59
CA PRO A 132 -5.80 9.54 14.09
C PRO A 132 -6.92 8.56 13.74
N LEU A 133 -7.84 8.33 14.67
CA LEU A 133 -8.95 7.42 14.51
C LEU A 133 -10.13 8.15 13.87
N ALA A 134 -10.63 7.62 12.76
CA ALA A 134 -11.82 8.15 12.12
C ALA A 134 -13.06 7.91 13.00
N PRO A 135 -14.03 8.84 13.02
CA PRO A 135 -15.33 8.61 13.67
C PRO A 135 -16.07 7.41 13.04
N ASP A 136 -16.78 6.63 13.87
CA ASP A 136 -17.46 5.40 13.43
C ASP A 136 -18.51 5.63 12.34
N TRP A 137 -19.18 6.79 12.35
CA TRP A 137 -20.18 7.16 11.36
C TRP A 137 -19.55 7.42 9.98
N LEU A 138 -18.28 7.84 9.93
CA LEU A 138 -17.64 8.32 8.69
C LEU A 138 -17.53 7.21 7.64
N ALA A 139 -17.23 5.98 8.06
CA ALA A 139 -17.14 4.85 7.15
C ALA A 139 -18.50 4.54 6.47
N GLN A 140 -19.60 4.72 7.20
CA GLN A 140 -20.95 4.50 6.68
C GLN A 140 -21.31 5.58 5.66
N THR A 141 -20.98 6.83 5.94
CA THR A 141 -21.21 7.97 5.03
C THR A 141 -20.36 7.87 3.76
N LEU A 142 -19.10 7.44 3.85
CA LEU A 142 -18.23 7.26 2.69
C LEU A 142 -18.63 6.06 1.81
N SER A 143 -19.26 5.04 2.38
CA SER A 143 -19.73 3.86 1.64
C SER A 143 -21.04 4.11 0.88
N GLY A 144 -21.79 5.14 1.25
CA GLY A 144 -23.07 5.52 0.64
C GLY A 144 -22.98 6.60 -0.44
N ALA A 145 -21.76 7.05 -0.79
CA ALA A 145 -21.49 8.08 -1.79
C ALA A 145 -21.28 7.51 -3.20
#